data_AF-K0PX54-F1
#
_entry.id   AF-K0PX54-F1
#
_cell.length_a   1.000
_cell.length_b   1.000
_cell.length_c   1.000
_cell.angle_alpha   90.00
_cell.angle_beta   90.00
_cell.angle_gamma   90.00
#
_symmetry.space_group_name_H-M   'P 1'
#
loop_
_entity.id
_entity.type
_entity.pdbx_description
1 polymer ?
#
loop_
_entity_poly.entity_id
_entity_poly.type
_entity_poly.pdbx_seq_one_letter_code
_entity_poly.pdbx_strand_id
1 'polypeptide(L)' 'MKRDHLIVQARKKVSDPYDVAYFAKKHGIDSTDAAPIINLHRSDRDSADRAAYHLKNTL' A
#
# COMPACT_ATOMS: atom_id res chain seq x y z
N MET A 1 6.94 -29.79 11.75
CA MET A 1 6.67 -29.12 10.45
C MET A 1 5.19 -28.79 10.46
N LYS A 2 4.67 -27.57 10.34
CA LYS A 2 5.12 -26.33 9.73
C LYS A 2 4.56 -25.19 10.63
N ARG A 3 5.28 -24.08 10.73
CA ARG A 3 4.88 -22.93 11.56
C ARG A 3 3.69 -22.28 10.88
N ASP A 4 2.49 -22.55 11.39
CA ASP A 4 1.29 -21.81 11.02
C ASP A 4 1.43 -20.40 11.59
N HIS A 5 2.16 -19.54 10.88
CA HIS A 5 1.97 -18.11 10.93
C HIS A 5 0.55 -17.83 10.39
N LEU A 6 -0.45 -18.14 11.21
CA LEU A 6 -1.70 -17.41 11.23
C LEU A 6 -1.31 -15.99 11.61
N ILE A 7 -0.89 -15.22 10.59
CA ILE A 7 -0.83 -13.78 10.64
C ILE A 7 -2.22 -13.42 11.11
N VAL A 8 -2.31 -13.04 12.38
CA VAL A 8 -3.42 -12.31 12.93
C VAL A 8 -3.47 -11.05 12.08
N GLN A 9 -4.17 -11.11 10.94
CA GLN A 9 -4.84 -9.96 10.38
C GLN A 9 -5.91 -9.63 11.40
N ALA A 10 -5.47 -9.10 12.56
CA ALA A 10 -6.29 -8.32 13.46
C ALA A 10 -7.10 -7.44 12.53
N ARG A 11 -8.44 -7.49 12.61
CA ARG A 11 -9.34 -6.70 11.78
C ARG A 11 -8.90 -5.25 11.87
N LYS A 12 -7.99 -4.86 10.97
CA LYS A 12 -7.36 -3.56 10.95
C LYS A 12 -8.51 -2.66 10.59
N LYS A 13 -8.83 -1.71 11.48
CA LYS A 13 -9.85 -0.70 11.19
C LYS A 13 -9.59 -0.22 9.77
N VAL A 14 -10.56 -0.48 8.91
CA VAL A 14 -10.50 -0.19 7.48
C VAL A 14 -10.43 1.33 7.41
N SER A 15 -9.21 1.86 7.38
CA SER A 15 -9.00 3.29 7.24
C SER A 15 -9.34 3.69 5.81
N ASP A 16 -9.80 4.92 5.62
CA ASP A 16 -10.05 5.44 4.29
C ASP A 16 -8.79 5.29 3.43
N PRO A 17 -8.94 4.88 2.16
CA PRO A 17 -7.83 4.81 1.22
C PRO A 17 -7.13 6.16 1.12
N TYR A 18 -5.85 6.16 0.75
CA TYR A 18 -5.15 7.41 0.45
C TYR A 18 -5.77 8.09 -0.76
N ASP A 19 -5.74 9.42 -0.76
CA ASP A 19 -5.92 10.19 -1.98
C ASP A 19 -4.73 9.94 -2.94
N VAL A 20 -5.03 9.72 -4.22
CA VAL A 20 -4.03 9.42 -5.25
C VAL A 20 -2.98 10.52 -5.37
N ALA A 21 -3.40 11.79 -5.35
CA ALA A 21 -2.49 12.93 -5.46
C ALA A 21 -1.61 13.06 -4.22
N TYR A 22 -2.18 12.81 -3.03
CA TYR A 22 -1.42 12.81 -1.79
C TYR A 22 -0.37 11.69 -1.76
N PHE A 23 -0.76 10.48 -2.17
CA PHE A 23 0.12 9.32 -2.19
C PHE A 23 1.25 9.46 -3.20
N ALA A 24 0.95 9.94 -4.41
CA ALA A 24 1.93 10.26 -5.44
C ALA A 24 2.98 11.26 -4.92
N LYS A 25 2.53 12.37 -4.31
CA LYS A 25 3.42 13.38 -3.72
C LYS A 25 4.26 12.84 -2.56
N LYS A 26 3.66 12.04 -1.67
CA LYS A 26 4.33 11.45 -0.50
C LYS A 26 5.47 10.52 -0.91
N HIS A 27 5.26 9.69 -1.93
CA HIS A 27 6.21 8.67 -2.37
C HIS A 27 7.10 9.11 -3.53
N GLY A 28 6.79 10.24 -4.16
CA GLY A 28 7.52 10.74 -5.33
C GLY A 28 7.34 9.86 -6.55
N ILE A 29 6.16 9.24 -6.68
CA ILE A 29 5.77 8.42 -7.84
C ILE A 29 4.72 9.17 -8.65
N ASP A 30 4.49 8.75 -9.88
CA ASP A 30 3.46 9.36 -10.71
C ASP A 30 2.05 9.03 -10.20
N SER A 31 1.08 9.91 -10.46
CA SER A 31 -0.32 9.66 -10.10
C SER A 31 -0.87 8.44 -10.84
N THR A 32 -0.34 8.18 -12.04
CA THR A 32 -0.66 7.03 -12.87
C THR A 32 -0.25 5.71 -12.21
N ASP A 33 0.89 5.70 -11.51
CA ASP A 33 1.38 4.52 -10.77
C ASP A 33 0.78 4.44 -9.35
N ALA A 34 0.44 5.58 -8.76
CA ALA A 34 -0.22 5.65 -7.45
C ALA A 34 -1.63 5.04 -7.47
N ALA A 35 -2.41 5.29 -8.53
CA ALA A 35 -3.79 4.82 -8.65
C ALA A 35 -3.93 3.28 -8.55
N PRO A 36 -3.16 2.44 -9.30
CA PRO A 36 -3.24 0.99 -9.17
C PRO A 36 -2.78 0.49 -7.80
N ILE A 37 -1.78 1.11 -7.17
CA ILE A 37 -1.31 0.72 -5.82
C ILE A 37 -2.40 0.97 -4.77
N ILE A 38 -3.03 2.14 -4.81
CA ILE A 38 -4.15 2.47 -3.92
C ILE A 38 -5.35 1.58 -4.20
N ASN A 39 -5.68 1.30 -5.46
CA ASN A 39 -6.81 0.44 -5.79
C ASN A 39 -6.57 -1.02 -5.39
N LEU A 40 -5.32 -1.49 -5.43
CA LEU A 40 -4.92 -2.85 -5.04
C LEU A 40 -4.99 -3.06 -3.53
N HIS A 41 -4.50 -2.09 -2.74
CA HIS A 41 -4.41 -2.22 -1.28
C HIS A 41 -5.56 -1.53 -0.52
N ARG A 42 -6.28 -0.62 -1.18
CA ARG A 42 -7.38 0.20 -0.67
C ARG A 42 -7.09 0.75 0.73
N SER A 43 -7.65 0.07 1.72
CA SER A 43 -7.64 0.47 3.12
C SER A 43 -6.39 0.02 3.87
N ASP A 44 -5.57 -0.84 3.27
CA ASP A 44 -4.29 -1.26 3.83
C ASP A 44 -3.16 -0.32 3.43
N ARG A 45 -3.07 0.79 4.17
CA ARG A 45 -2.06 1.85 3.96
C ARG A 45 -0.62 1.34 4.08
N ASP A 46 -0.35 0.35 4.92
CA ASP A 46 1.02 -0.17 5.09
C ASP A 46 1.46 -0.97 3.86
N SER A 47 0.56 -1.78 3.31
CA SER A 47 0.82 -2.51 2.07
C SER A 47 0.98 -1.57 0.89
N ALA A 48 0.14 -0.53 0.81
CA ALA A 48 0.29 0.53 -0.20
C ALA A 48 1.64 1.24 -0.09
N ASP A 49 2.03 1.70 1.11
CA ASP A 49 3.30 2.37 1.33
C ASP A 49 4.49 1.48 0.95
N ARG A 50 4.47 0.19 1.32
CA ARG A 50 5.52 -0.78 0.91
C ARG A 50 5.60 -0.94 -0.61
N ALA A 51 4.46 -1.08 -1.29
CA ALA A 51 4.43 -1.21 -2.74
C ALA A 51 5.02 0.02 -3.44
N ALA A 52 4.73 1.22 -2.96
CA ALA A 52 5.31 2.45 -3.50
C ALA A 52 6.83 2.55 -3.27
N TYR A 53 7.32 2.16 -2.08
CA TYR A 53 8.76 2.09 -1.81
C TYR A 53 9.48 1.10 -2.75
N HIS A 54 8.86 -0.05 -3.03
CA HIS A 54 9.42 -1.02 -3.98
C HIS A 54 9.41 -0.48 -5.42
N LEU A 55 8.33 0.16 -5.86
CA LEU A 55 8.21 0.75 -7.19
C LEU A 55 9.30 1.79 -7.45
N LYS A 56 9.53 2.68 -6.48
CA LYS A 56 10.55 3.73 -6.56
C LYS A 56 11.97 3.17 -6.69
N ASN A 57 12.26 2.03 -6.06
CA ASN A 57 13.59 1.41 -6.11
C ASN A 57 13.87 0.65 -7.42
N THR A 58 12.86 0.52 -8.28
CA THR A 58 12.95 -0.10 -9.62
C THR A 58 13.00 0.91 -10.77
N LEU A 59 12.83 2.21 -10.48
CA LEU A 59 12.97 3.32 -11.44
C LEU A 59 14.38 3.93 -11.34
#